data_AF-A0A323U1A5-F1
#
_entry.id   AF-A0A323U1A5-F1
#
_cell.length_a   1.000
_cell.length_b   1.000
_cell.length_c   1.000
_cell.angle_alpha   90.00
_cell.angle_beta   90.00
_cell.angle_gamma   90.00
#
_symmetry.space_group_name_H-M   'P 1'
#
loop_
_entity.id
_entity.type
_entity.pdbx_description
1 polymer ?
#
loop_
_entity_poly.entity_id
_entity_poly.type
_entity_poly.pdbx_seq_one_letter_code
_entity_poly.pdbx_strand_id
1 'polypeptide(L)' 'MTRIFRFDPQARLEELERAAQALGKRPEVLAVVLFGSLAQGRATAMSDADLLVLLERRGAWTAFRG' A
#
# COMPACT_ATOMS: atom_id res chain seq x y z
N MET A 1 -21.10 2.51 24.85
CA MET A 1 -19.98 3.48 24.87
C MET A 1 -19.72 3.91 23.43
N THR A 2 -19.86 5.19 23.10
CA THR A 2 -19.67 5.71 21.73
C THR A 2 -18.32 6.40 21.62
N ARG A 3 -17.51 6.05 20.62
CA ARG A 3 -16.22 6.70 20.30
C ARG A 3 -16.34 7.42 18.97
N ILE A 4 -15.81 8.64 18.91
CA ILE A 4 -15.71 9.44 17.68
C ILE A 4 -14.28 9.30 17.18
N PHE A 5 -14.12 8.80 15.95
CA PHE A 5 -12.82 8.73 15.28
C PHE A 5 -12.75 9.83 14.23
N ARG A 6 -11.71 10.67 14.31
CA ARG A 6 -11.45 11.68 13.28
C ARG A 6 -10.69 11.02 12.14
N PHE A 7 -11.27 11.05 10.95
CA PHE A 7 -10.62 10.54 9.75
C PHE A 7 -10.10 11.70 8.91
N ASP A 8 -8.80 11.69 8.66
CA ASP A 8 -8.13 12.64 7.77
C ASP A 8 -7.54 11.84 6.59
N PRO A 9 -8.27 11.76 5.47
CA PRO A 9 -7.81 11.03 4.29
C PRO A 9 -6.48 11.58 3.75
N GLN A 10 -6.26 12.89 3.87
CA GLN A 10 -5.08 13.54 3.32
C GLN A 10 -3.84 13.21 4.15
N ALA A 11 -3.93 13.28 5.48
CA ALA A 11 -2.85 12.86 6.36
C ALA A 11 -2.48 11.37 6.15
N ARG A 12 -3.45 10.50 5.86
CA ARG A 12 -3.20 9.09 5.52
C ARG A 12 -2.48 8.94 4.17
N LEU A 13 -2.86 9.71 3.15
CA LEU A 13 -2.18 9.71 1.87
C LEU A 13 -0.73 10.19 1.99
N GLU A 14 -0.48 11.25 2.76
CA GLU A 14 0.89 11.76 3.01
C GLU A 14 1.77 10.76 3.77
N GLU A 15 1.20 9.97 4.67
CA GLU A 15 1.91 8.88 5.35
C GLU A 15 2.25 7.74 4.40
N LEU A 16 1.28 7.33 3.56
CA LEU A 16 1.47 6.30 2.55
C LEU A 16 2.49 6.72 1.50
N GLU A 17 2.49 7.98 1.08
CA GLU A 17 3.46 8.51 0.13
C GLU A 17 4.89 8.42 0.68
N ARG A 18 5.09 8.82 1.95
CA ARG A 18 6.40 8.68 2.61
C ARG A 18 6.84 7.22 2.72
N ALA A 19 5.92 6.31 3.06
CA ALA A 19 6.21 4.88 3.10
C ALA A 19 6.57 4.32 1.70
N ALA A 20 5.81 4.70 0.67
CA ALA A 20 6.04 4.31 -0.71
C ALA A 20 7.40 4.83 -1.23
N GLN A 21 7.75 6.09 -0.93
CA GLN A 21 9.06 6.65 -1.26
C GLN A 21 10.21 5.90 -0.58
N ALA A 22 10.04 5.49 0.68
CA ALA A 22 11.04 4.68 1.38
C ALA A 22 11.18 3.27 0.78
N LEU A 23 10.06 2.64 0.39
CA LEU A 23 10.03 1.36 -0.33
C LEU A 23 10.71 1.46 -1.69
N GLY A 24 10.46 2.52 -2.45
CA GLY A 24 11.04 2.75 -3.78
C GLY A 24 12.55 2.96 -3.79
N LYS A 25 13.20 3.14 -2.64
CA LYS A 25 14.67 3.13 -2.52
C LYS A 25 15.28 1.74 -2.70
N ARG A 26 14.47 0.69 -2.58
CA ARG A 26 14.91 -0.69 -2.77
C ARG A 26 14.94 -1.01 -4.27
N PRO A 27 16.08 -1.49 -4.81
CA PRO A 27 16.22 -1.71 -6.26
C PRO A 27 15.28 -2.79 -6.79
N GLU A 28 14.83 -3.72 -5.95
CA GLU A 28 13.85 -4.74 -6.31
C GLU A 28 12.41 -4.21 -6.39
N VAL A 29 12.11 -3.00 -5.92
CA VAL A 29 10.75 -2.43 -5.98
C VAL A 29 10.58 -1.66 -7.29
N LEU A 30 9.70 -2.15 -8.15
CA LEU A 30 9.39 -1.53 -9.44
C LEU A 30 8.29 -0.48 -9.34
N ALA A 31 7.30 -0.71 -8.47
CA ALA A 31 6.20 0.21 -8.24
C ALA A 31 5.50 -0.04 -6.90
N VAL A 32 4.90 1.01 -6.34
CA VAL A 32 3.92 0.93 -5.25
C VAL A 32 2.65 1.62 -5.74
N VAL A 33 1.53 0.89 -5.77
CA VAL A 33 0.25 1.38 -6.30
C VAL A 33 -0.78 1.35 -5.19
N LEU A 34 -1.36 2.51 -4.88
CA LEU A 34 -2.52 2.62 -3.99
C LEU A 34 -3.79 2.29 -4.78
N PHE A 35 -4.61 1.40 -4.24
CA PHE A 35 -5.91 1.08 -4.79
C PHE A 35 -6.97 1.00 -3.67
N GLY A 36 -8.16 0.51 -4.02
CA GLY A 36 -9.24 0.35 -3.04
C GLY A 36 -9.90 1.66 -2.62
N SER A 37 -10.54 1.63 -1.44
CA SER A 37 -11.45 2.69 -1.01
C SER A 37 -10.76 4.04 -0.77
N LEU A 38 -9.51 4.02 -0.30
CA LEU A 38 -8.72 5.23 -0.06
C LEU A 38 -8.32 5.91 -1.37
N ALA A 39 -7.87 5.15 -2.37
CA ALA A 39 -7.56 5.67 -3.71
C ALA A 39 -8.76 6.34 -4.39
N GLN A 40 -9.96 5.85 -4.08
CA GLN A 40 -11.21 6.31 -4.70
C GLN A 40 -11.88 7.46 -3.94
N GLY A 41 -11.30 7.93 -2.83
CA GLY A 41 -11.91 8.96 -1.98
C GLY A 41 -13.15 8.49 -1.22
N ARG A 42 -13.33 7.17 -1.04
CA ARG A 42 -14.50 6.56 -0.37
C ARG A 42 -14.16 5.94 0.98
N ALA A 43 -12.93 6.11 1.45
CA ALA A 43 -12.48 5.57 2.72
C ALA A 43 -13.20 6.23 3.90
N THR A 44 -13.35 5.46 4.97
CA THR A 44 -13.91 5.87 6.25
C THR A 44 -12.85 5.73 7.34
N ALA A 45 -13.16 6.16 8.56
CA ALA A 45 -12.26 6.00 9.71
C ALA A 45 -11.89 4.52 10.01
N MET A 46 -12.69 3.57 9.52
CA MET A 46 -12.50 2.13 9.70
C MET A 46 -11.95 1.44 8.44
N SER A 47 -11.68 2.19 7.38
CA SER A 47 -11.17 1.64 6.13
C SER A 47 -9.66 1.41 6.21
N ASP A 48 -9.22 0.27 5.68
CA ASP A 48 -7.82 -0.04 5.47
C ASP A 48 -7.27 0.65 4.21
N ALA A 49 -5.94 0.65 4.07
CA ALA A 49 -5.25 1.10 2.86
C ALA A 49 -4.73 -0.11 2.07
N ASP A 50 -5.16 -0.23 0.81
CA ASP A 50 -4.77 -1.32 -0.06
C ASP A 50 -3.59 -0.91 -0.95
N LEU A 51 -2.45 -1.60 -0.79
CA LEU A 51 -1.22 -1.36 -1.56
C LEU A 51 -0.84 -2.57 -2.38
N LEU A 52 -0.52 -2.35 -3.66
CA LEU A 52 0.12 -3.32 -4.54
C LEU A 52 1.60 -2.93 -4.66
N VAL A 53 2.50 -3.82 -4.27
CA VAL A 53 3.95 -3.63 -4.46
C VAL A 53 4.41 -4.56 -5.57
N LEU A 54 4.86 -3.97 -6.68
CA LEU A 54 5.44 -4.71 -7.78
C LEU A 54 6.93 -4.87 -7.55
N LEU A 55 7.41 -6.12 -7.58
CA LEU A 55 8.81 -6.45 -7.37
C LEU A 55 9.45 -7.00 -8.64
N GLU A 56 10.71 -6.63 -8.86
CA GLU A 56 11.56 -7.26 -9.85
C GLU A 56 11.83 -8.70 -9.41
N ARG A 57 11.49 -9.66 -10.27
CA ARG A 57 11.82 -11.06 -10.02
C ARG A 57 13.31 -11.29 -10.27
N ARG A 58 14.02 -11.80 -9.26
CA ARG A 58 15.40 -12.31 -9.42
C ARG A 58 15.44 -13.82 -9.23
N GLY A 59 15.86 -14.55 -10.27
CA GLY A 59 16.07 -16.01 -10.23
C GLY A 59 15.02 -16.87 -10.94
N ALA A 60 15.44 -18.09 -11.32
CA ALA A 60 14.60 -19.12 -11.88
C ALA A 60 13.72 -19.74 -10.77
N TRP A 61 12.42 -19.86 -11.04
CA TRP A 61 11.50 -20.56 -10.16
C TRP A 61 11.55 -22.03 -10.61
N THR A 62 12.35 -22.84 -9.93
CA THR A 62 12.25 -24.30 -10.05
C THR A 62 11.01 -24.72 -9.28
N ALA A 63 9.89 -24.83 -10.00
CA ALA A 63 8.71 -25.48 -9.47
C ALA A 63 9.09 -26.91 -9.07
N PHE A 64 9.07 -27.22 -7.78
CA PHE A 64 9.16 -28.59 -7.31
C PHE A 64 7.88 -29.29 -7.76
N ARG A 65 7.96 -30.06 -8.85
CA ARG A 65 6.92 -30.99 -9.26
C ARG A 65 7.14 -32.29 -8.48
N GLY A 66 6.43 -32.42 -7.36
CA GLY A 66 6.11 -33.71 -6.76
C GLY A 66 4.83 -34.27 -7.38
#